data_AF-A0A2V1CLD2-F1
#
_entry.id   AF-A0A2V1CLD2-F1
#
_cell.length_a   1.000
_cell.length_b   1.000
_cell.length_c   1.000
_cell.angle_alpha   90.00
_cell.angle_beta   90.00
_cell.angle_gamma   90.00
#
_symmetry.space_group_name_H-M   'P 1'
#
loop_
_entity.id
_entity.type
_entity.pdbx_description
1 polymer ?
#
loop_
_entity_poly.entity_id
_entity_poly.type
_entity_poly.pdbx_seq_one_letter_code
_entity_poly.pdbx_strand_id
1 'polypeptide(L)'
;MSWFSILPPSISFIETWAIRIFLMLGILAIGPWFLLIIYDMILYVFRTATYEIPYIGGRARNRPRPRAPSLRIPVESVDNTMGGLKKRIERQGHNRGSSNVT
;
A
#
# COMPACT_ATOMS: atom_id res chain seq x y z
N MET A 1 -48.69 -27.56 -1.05
CA MET A 1 -49.57 -26.39 -1.29
C MET A 1 -48.66 -25.25 -1.74
N SER A 2 -48.63 -24.93 -3.02
CA SER A 2 -47.84 -23.81 -3.57
C SER A 2 -48.52 -22.50 -3.16
N TRP A 3 -48.25 -22.03 -1.95
CA TRP A 3 -48.88 -20.84 -1.39
C TRP A 3 -48.54 -19.55 -2.16
N PHE A 4 -47.48 -19.61 -2.97
CA PHE A 4 -46.96 -18.49 -3.77
C PHE A 4 -46.97 -18.74 -5.29
N SER A 5 -47.66 -19.79 -5.81
CA SER A 5 -47.73 -19.97 -7.27
C SER A 5 -48.58 -18.87 -7.89
N ILE A 6 -47.99 -18.12 -8.81
CA ILE A 6 -48.69 -17.05 -9.53
C ILE A 6 -49.42 -17.58 -10.78
N LEU A 7 -49.01 -18.75 -11.28
CA LEU A 7 -49.47 -19.34 -12.53
C LEU A 7 -50.45 -20.51 -12.29
N PRO A 8 -51.39 -20.75 -13.22
CA PRO A 8 -52.31 -21.88 -13.13
C PRO A 8 -51.57 -23.23 -13.07
N PRO A 9 -52.17 -24.26 -12.42
CA PRO A 9 -51.49 -25.51 -12.11
C PRO A 9 -50.87 -26.22 -13.33
N SER A 10 -51.48 -26.07 -14.51
CA SER A 10 -51.03 -26.66 -15.78
C SER A 10 -49.66 -26.16 -16.26
N ILE A 11 -49.20 -25.00 -15.79
CA ILE A 11 -47.95 -24.35 -16.23
C ILE A 11 -46.99 -24.04 -15.06
N SER A 12 -47.29 -24.55 -13.86
CA SER A 12 -46.45 -24.43 -12.65
C SER A 12 -45.04 -25.04 -12.80
N PHE A 13 -44.87 -25.97 -13.73
CA PHE A 13 -43.56 -26.54 -14.08
C PHE A 13 -42.59 -25.46 -14.60
N ILE A 14 -43.07 -24.52 -15.43
CA ILE A 14 -42.24 -23.43 -15.98
C ILE A 14 -41.72 -22.53 -14.86
N GLU A 15 -42.59 -22.20 -13.89
CA GLU A 15 -42.26 -21.35 -12.74
C GLU A 15 -41.14 -21.99 -11.92
N THR A 16 -41.26 -23.28 -11.64
CA THR A 16 -40.27 -24.05 -10.88
C THR A 16 -38.91 -24.07 -11.59
N TRP A 17 -38.91 -24.26 -12.90
CA TRP A 17 -37.68 -24.26 -13.70
C TRP A 17 -37.03 -22.89 -13.78
N ALA A 18 -37.83 -21.82 -13.94
CA ALA A 18 -37.34 -20.46 -13.94
C ALA A 18 -36.66 -20.10 -12.61
N ILE A 19 -37.27 -20.44 -11.48
CA ILE A 19 -36.68 -20.21 -10.14
C ILE A 19 -35.36 -20.98 -10.00
N ARG A 20 -35.32 -22.25 -10.41
CA ARG A 20 -34.09 -23.06 -10.33
C ARG A 20 -32.96 -22.50 -11.16
N ILE A 21 -33.23 -22.09 -12.40
CA ILE A 21 -32.23 -21.48 -13.29
C ILE A 21 -31.74 -20.16 -12.69
N PHE A 22 -32.66 -19.33 -12.17
CA PHE A 22 -32.30 -18.06 -11.55
C PHE A 22 -31.42 -18.25 -10.32
N LEU A 23 -31.73 -19.21 -9.46
CA LEU A 23 -30.89 -19.55 -8.30
C LEU A 23 -29.53 -20.10 -8.73
N MET A 24 -29.49 -20.98 -9.75
CA MET A 24 -28.23 -21.48 -10.31
C MET A 24 -27.36 -20.36 -10.86
N LEU A 25 -27.94 -19.45 -11.66
CA LEU A 25 -27.24 -18.28 -12.18
C LEU A 25 -26.81 -17.34 -11.06
N GLY A 26 -27.66 -17.12 -10.05
CA GLY A 26 -27.35 -16.28 -8.90
C GLY A 26 -26.14 -16.81 -8.13
N ILE A 27 -26.10 -18.11 -7.86
CA ILE A 27 -24.96 -18.76 -7.21
C ILE A 27 -23.73 -18.73 -8.11
N LEU A 28 -23.87 -19.00 -9.41
CA LEU A 28 -22.74 -18.98 -10.35
C LEU A 28 -22.15 -17.57 -10.51
N ALA A 29 -23.01 -16.54 -10.51
CA ALA A 29 -22.61 -15.15 -10.68
C ALA A 29 -22.04 -14.57 -9.39
N ILE A 30 -22.69 -14.76 -8.23
CA ILE A 30 -22.33 -14.13 -6.95
C ILE A 30 -21.36 -15.02 -6.16
N GLY A 31 -21.45 -16.34 -6.29
CA GLY A 31 -20.66 -17.31 -5.55
C GLY A 31 -19.15 -17.06 -5.61
N PRO A 32 -18.54 -16.82 -6.79
CA PRO A 32 -17.12 -16.53 -6.89
C PRO A 32 -16.71 -15.29 -6.09
N TRP A 33 -17.49 -14.21 -6.17
CA TRP A 33 -17.21 -12.97 -5.42
C TRP A 33 -17.40 -13.15 -3.92
N PHE A 34 -18.46 -13.87 -3.52
CA PHE A 34 -18.72 -14.18 -2.12
C PHE A 34 -17.61 -15.04 -1.51
N LEU A 35 -17.11 -16.02 -2.27
CA LEU A 35 -15.99 -16.86 -1.86
C LEU A 35 -14.70 -16.04 -1.67
N LEU A 36 -14.43 -15.06 -2.54
CA LEU A 36 -13.28 -14.17 -2.39
C LEU A 36 -13.35 -13.34 -1.10
N ILE A 37 -14.54 -12.82 -0.75
CA ILE A 37 -14.73 -12.06 0.49
C ILE A 37 -14.51 -12.95 1.72
N ILE A 38 -15.07 -14.16 1.72
CA ILE A 38 -14.85 -15.13 2.81
C ILE A 38 -13.37 -15.48 2.92
N TYR A 39 -12.71 -15.74 1.78
CA TYR A 39 -11.29 -16.04 1.75
C TYR A 39 -10.46 -14.91 2.35
N ASP A 40 -10.73 -13.66 1.95
CA ASP A 40 -10.02 -12.49 2.49
C ASP A 40 -10.29 -12.29 3.98
N MET A 41 -11.53 -12.51 4.44
CA MET A 41 -11.87 -12.48 5.87
C MET A 41 -11.08 -13.53 6.67
N ILE A 42 -11.03 -14.79 6.17
CA ILE A 42 -10.27 -15.86 6.81
C ILE A 42 -8.78 -15.53 6.81
N LEU A 43 -8.25 -15.05 5.69
CA LEU A 43 -6.86 -14.65 5.56
C LEU A 43 -6.53 -13.52 6.56
N TYR A 44 -7.43 -12.54 6.70
CA TYR A 44 -7.28 -11.43 7.62
C TYR A 44 -7.28 -11.91 9.08
N VAL A 45 -8.20 -12.79 9.45
CA VAL A 45 -8.25 -13.39 10.79
C VAL A 45 -6.99 -14.20 11.05
N PHE A 46 -6.58 -15.06 10.12
CA PHE A 46 -5.36 -15.86 10.24
C PHE A 46 -4.11 -14.99 10.36
N ARG A 47 -4.04 -13.93 9.55
CA ARG A 47 -2.96 -12.94 9.58
C ARG A 47 -2.91 -12.24 10.93
N THR A 48 -4.06 -11.80 11.45
CA THR A 48 -4.16 -11.12 12.75
C THR A 48 -3.78 -12.07 13.89
N ALA A 49 -4.31 -13.30 13.90
CA ALA A 49 -3.95 -14.33 14.87
C ALA A 49 -2.45 -14.66 14.83
N THR A 50 -1.85 -14.78 13.64
CA THR A 50 -0.40 -15.04 13.49
C THR A 50 0.45 -13.85 13.89
N TYR A 51 -0.06 -12.61 13.84
CA TYR A 51 0.64 -11.44 14.38
C TYR A 51 0.59 -11.35 15.91
N GLU A 52 -0.47 -11.89 16.53
CA GLU A 52 -0.58 -12.05 17.98
C GLU A 52 0.29 -13.22 18.48
N ILE A 53 0.48 -14.27 17.66
CA ILE A 53 1.31 -15.44 17.98
C ILE A 53 2.79 -15.17 17.59
N PRO A 54 3.70 -14.95 18.56
CA PRO A 54 5.07 -14.47 18.34
C PRO A 54 6.02 -15.49 17.68
N TYR A 55 5.50 -16.60 17.13
CA TYR A 55 6.32 -17.67 16.56
C TYR A 55 6.65 -17.46 15.07
N ILE A 56 5.78 -16.81 14.29
CA ILE A 56 5.99 -16.56 12.84
C ILE A 56 5.78 -15.08 12.45
N GLY A 57 4.95 -14.34 13.19
CA GLY A 57 4.70 -12.92 12.95
C GLY A 57 5.87 -12.05 13.39
N GLY A 58 6.67 -11.57 12.44
CA GLY A 58 7.85 -10.72 12.64
C GLY A 58 7.63 -9.36 13.34
N ARG A 59 6.56 -9.17 14.10
CA ARG A 59 6.27 -8.01 14.95
C ARG A 59 7.02 -8.03 16.28
N ALA A 60 7.60 -9.18 16.67
CA ALA A 60 8.60 -9.27 17.75
C ALA A 60 9.99 -8.72 17.37
N ARG A 61 10.16 -8.24 16.13
CA ARG A 61 11.28 -7.38 15.81
C ARG A 61 10.91 -5.97 16.27
N ASN A 62 11.31 -5.64 17.50
CA ASN A 62 11.76 -4.30 17.93
C ASN A 62 12.91 -3.81 17.02
N ARG A 63 12.77 -3.94 15.70
CA ARG A 63 13.65 -3.33 14.72
C ARG A 63 13.24 -1.86 14.77
N PRO A 64 14.12 -0.97 15.22
CA PRO A 64 13.87 0.45 15.05
C PRO A 64 13.52 0.67 13.58
N ARG A 65 12.46 1.45 13.31
CA ARG A 65 12.12 1.86 11.94
C ARG A 65 13.42 2.27 11.26
N PRO A 66 13.77 1.73 10.09
CA PRO A 66 15.00 2.13 9.40
C PRO A 66 14.90 3.64 9.18
N ARG A 67 15.57 4.41 10.05
CA ARG A 67 15.75 5.83 9.88
C ARG A 67 16.68 5.96 8.70
N ALA A 68 16.30 6.81 7.74
CA ALA A 68 17.22 7.21 6.69
C ALA A 68 18.56 7.57 7.35
N PRO A 69 19.71 7.12 6.81
CA PRO A 69 21.00 7.57 7.30
C PRO A 69 20.97 9.10 7.24
N SER A 70 20.95 9.77 8.39
CA SER A 70 21.14 11.22 8.41
C SER A 70 22.50 11.45 7.76
N LEU A 71 22.54 12.22 6.67
CA LEU A 71 23.77 12.67 6.03
C LEU A 71 24.67 13.26 7.12
N ARG A 72 25.60 12.45 7.65
CA ARG A 72 26.68 12.92 8.50
C ARG A 72 27.65 13.59 7.56
N ILE A 73 27.34 14.82 7.14
CA ILE A 73 28.37 15.69 6.59
C ILE A 73 29.26 16.01 7.79
N PRO A 74 30.52 15.53 7.84
CA PRO A 74 31.42 15.91 8.92
C PRO A 74 31.52 17.44 8.90
N VAL A 75 31.28 18.10 10.04
CA VAL A 75 31.32 19.57 10.13
C VAL A 75 32.65 20.12 9.61
N GLU A 76 33.73 19.37 9.81
CA GLU A 76 35.06 19.64 9.25
C GLU A 76 35.08 19.75 7.71
N SER A 77 34.28 18.97 6.97
CA SER A 77 34.24 19.07 5.50
C SER A 77 33.51 20.33 5.03
N VAL A 78 32.53 20.80 5.80
CA VAL A 78 31.84 22.08 5.54
C VAL A 78 32.80 23.24 5.81
N ASP A 79 33.50 23.23 6.94
CA ASP A 79 34.43 24.30 7.34
C ASP A 79 35.60 24.41 6.35
N ASN A 80 36.16 23.29 5.91
CA ASN A 80 37.22 23.26 4.90
C ASN A 80 36.74 23.80 3.54
N THR A 81 35.51 23.47 3.15
CA THR A 81 34.91 23.96 1.89
C THR A 81 34.61 25.45 1.97
N MET A 82 34.05 25.92 3.10
CA MET A 82 33.76 27.34 3.33
C MET A 82 35.04 28.19 3.42
N GLY A 83 36.09 27.68 4.08
CA GLY A 83 37.40 28.32 4.12
C GLY A 83 38.04 28.45 2.72
N GLY A 84 37.94 27.40 1.91
CA GLY A 84 38.38 27.41 0.51
C GLY A 84 37.60 28.41 -0.35
N LEU A 85 36.28 28.50 -0.15
CA LEU A 85 35.41 29.45 -0.86
C LEU A 85 35.72 30.89 -0.48
N LYS A 86 35.88 31.19 0.82
CA LYS A 86 36.27 32.51 1.32
C LYS A 86 37.60 32.96 0.71
N LYS A 87 38.60 32.07 0.69
CA LYS A 87 39.92 32.35 0.08
C LYS A 87 39.82 32.67 -1.42
N ARG A 88 38.94 31.97 -2.15
CA ARG A 88 38.68 32.26 -3.58
C ARG A 88 38.01 33.62 -3.78
N ILE A 89 37.00 33.94 -2.97
CA ILE A 89 36.29 35.23 -3.02
C ILE A 89 37.26 36.38 -2.74
N GLU A 90 38.12 36.23 -1.72
CA GLU A 90 39.12 37.23 -1.34
C GLU A 90 40.18 37.43 -2.44
N ARG A 91 40.67 36.35 -3.06
CA ARG A 91 41.53 36.43 -4.25
C ARG A 91 40.85 37.10 -5.44
N GLN A 92 39.57 36.83 -5.67
CA GLN A 92 38.83 37.41 -6.79
C GLN A 92 38.53 38.90 -6.56
N GLY A 93 38.29 39.32 -5.32
CA GLY A 93 38.18 40.72 -4.93
C GLY A 93 39.49 41.48 -5.14
N HIS A 94 40.63 40.87 -4.77
CA HIS A 94 41.95 41.47 -4.99
C HIS A 94 42.29 41.64 -6.48
N ASN A 95 41.90 40.69 -7.33
CA ASN A 95 42.19 40.75 -8.77
C ASN A 95 41.30 41.73 -9.56
N ARG A 96 40.20 42.21 -8.95
CA ARG A 96 39.34 43.25 -9.54
C ARG A 96 39.79 44.69 -9.24
N GLY A 97 40.75 44.88 -8.32
CA GLY A 97 41.30 46.20 -7.98
C GLY A 97 42.46 46.66 -8.87
N SER A 98 42.99 45.78 -9.74
CA SER A 98 44.21 46.04 -10.54
C SER A 98 43.94 46.10 -12.05
N SER A 99 42.77 46.58 -12.47
CA SER A 99 42.44 46.79 -13.89
C SER A 99 42.01 48.21 -14.20
N ASN A 100 42.62 49.20 -13.56
CA ASN A 100 42.55 50.60 -13.98
C ASN A 100 43.88 51.28 -13.63
N VAL A 101 44.88 51.18 -14.51
CA VAL A 101 45.84 52.26 -14.79
C VAL A 101 46.40 52.01 -16.20
N THR A 102 46.09 52.96 -17.10
CA THR A 102 46.80 53.29 -18.36
C THR A 102 48.27 53.60 -18.15
#